data_AF-A0A9E6VYB8-F1
#
_entry.id   AF-A0A9E6VYB8-F1
#
_cell.length_a   1.000
_cell.length_b   1.000
_cell.length_c   1.000
_cell.angle_alpha   90.00
_cell.angle_beta   90.00
_cell.angle_gamma   90.00
#
_symmetry.space_group_name_H-M   'P 1'
#
loop_
_entity.id
_entity.type
_entity.pdbx_description
1 polymer ?
#
loop_
_entity_poly.entity_id
_entity_poly.type
_entity_poly.pdbx_seq_one_letter_code
_entity_poly.pdbx_strand_id
1 'polypeptide(L)'
;MTGTSFRFCAPMSQCASFTPFIEHSDHTWNRGGMINSNSQPRNPVMSAGWQRSPLRPMITNSIPETRYDLTNPDEVAKFPLFSDFQARGGTDYIAFLNPFGDLETASRHYDGVMSSWLTDRKGGFETRDIAALRHLVTRFAAISRLYKREQALSDVLDTYLGPLAATQVLDGKHQRGDGEKIEAVIWICDLRGSSALADAMEKPAYLALLNQFFECLTDAVMLEGGEVLKYMGDGFLAIFPTNDGLSIPEAGAAAVRAAQNGAQNLAALHSKAGRLQFGVGIHHGDVMFGNIGAKTRLDFSVIGPAVNTASRLQDLTKVLKTGILVSDCVARHVDIGWHEFPQKVPGLKGPVTVLTP
;
A
#
# COMPACT_ATOMS: atom_id res chain seq x y z
N MET A 1 36.43 16.27 17.13
CA MET A 1 35.35 16.17 16.14
C MET A 1 34.16 16.93 16.68
N THR A 2 34.04 18.20 16.31
CA THR A 2 32.97 19.13 16.72
C THR A 2 31.68 18.79 15.98
N GLY A 3 30.59 18.62 16.73
CA GLY A 3 29.42 17.89 16.27
C GLY A 3 28.47 18.70 15.39
N THR A 4 28.01 18.07 14.33
CA THR A 4 27.03 18.64 13.40
C THR A 4 25.65 18.06 13.73
N SER A 5 24.63 18.90 13.76
CA SER A 5 23.23 18.45 13.82
C SER A 5 22.65 18.55 12.40
N PHE A 6 22.08 17.45 11.91
CA PHE A 6 21.70 17.30 10.51
C PHE A 6 20.17 17.24 10.36
N ARG A 7 19.57 18.21 9.66
CA ARG A 7 18.13 18.18 9.38
C ARG A 7 17.91 17.94 7.90
N PHE A 8 17.56 16.71 7.57
CA PHE A 8 17.18 16.35 6.22
C PHE A 8 15.68 16.63 6.02
N CYS A 9 15.33 17.25 4.92
CA CYS A 9 13.96 17.39 4.48
C CYS A 9 14.04 17.03 3.02
N ALA A 10 13.66 15.82 2.62
CA ALA A 10 13.51 15.51 1.20
C ALA A 10 12.05 15.71 0.83
N PRO A 11 11.66 16.91 0.36
CA PRO A 11 10.55 16.99 -0.55
C PRO A 11 11.02 16.30 -1.83
N MET A 12 10.81 15.00 -1.92
CA MET A 12 10.79 14.28 -3.18
C MET A 12 9.37 14.39 -3.69
N SER A 13 8.98 15.48 -4.33
CA SER A 13 7.80 15.38 -5.19
C SER A 13 8.30 14.97 -6.57
N GLN A 14 7.81 13.83 -7.05
CA GLN A 14 8.07 13.30 -8.39
C GLN A 14 9.40 12.58 -8.66
N CYS A 15 9.61 11.43 -8.01
CA CYS A 15 9.50 10.27 -8.91
C CYS A 15 8.01 10.16 -9.20
N ALA A 16 7.60 10.52 -10.41
CA ALA A 16 6.24 10.35 -10.87
C ALA A 16 5.68 9.02 -10.36
N SER A 17 4.65 9.12 -9.53
CA SER A 17 3.51 8.20 -9.50
C SER A 17 3.85 6.72 -9.65
N PHE A 18 4.23 6.09 -8.55
CA PHE A 18 4.10 4.64 -8.47
C PHE A 18 3.17 4.30 -7.30
N THR A 19 3.37 4.85 -6.11
CA THR A 19 2.43 4.64 -5.00
C THR A 19 1.17 5.53 -5.17
N PRO A 20 -0.05 5.02 -4.93
CA PRO A 20 -1.26 5.85 -4.93
C PRO A 20 -1.31 6.84 -3.75
N PHE A 21 -0.52 6.58 -2.70
CA PHE A 21 -0.80 7.09 -1.36
C PHE A 21 0.23 8.08 -0.80
N ILE A 22 1.53 8.00 -1.16
CA ILE A 22 2.60 8.77 -0.50
C ILE A 22 3.32 9.70 -1.49
N GLU A 23 3.47 10.98 -1.13
CA GLU A 23 4.17 11.99 -1.95
C GLU A 23 5.56 12.34 -1.41
N HIS A 24 5.77 12.55 -0.09
CA HIS A 24 7.06 13.00 0.48
C HIS A 24 7.49 12.23 1.73
N SER A 25 8.80 12.21 2.01
CA SER A 25 9.35 11.69 3.27
C SER A 25 10.33 12.67 3.91
N ASP A 26 10.04 13.05 5.15
CA ASP A 26 10.86 13.97 5.95
C ASP A 26 11.55 13.23 7.09
N HIS A 27 12.87 13.41 7.22
CA HIS A 27 13.65 12.76 8.26
C HIS A 27 14.55 13.75 9.01
N THR A 28 14.33 13.97 10.30
CA THR A 28 15.14 14.90 11.10
C THR A 28 16.05 14.15 12.05
N TRP A 29 17.34 14.50 12.08
CA TRP A 29 18.33 13.90 12.98
C TRP A 29 18.96 14.95 13.93
N ASN A 30 19.40 14.50 15.09
CA ASN A 30 20.32 15.23 15.97
C ASN A 30 21.48 14.31 16.39
N ARG A 31 22.32 14.80 17.30
CA ARG A 31 23.44 14.04 17.85
C ARG A 31 23.03 12.76 18.60
N GLY A 32 21.79 12.69 19.09
CA GLY A 32 21.22 11.55 19.79
C GLY A 32 20.50 10.55 18.88
N GLY A 33 20.46 10.79 17.57
CA GLY A 33 19.82 9.90 16.59
C GLY A 33 18.68 10.56 15.82
N MET A 34 17.82 9.73 15.23
CA MET A 34 16.67 10.19 14.46
C MET A 34 15.60 10.73 15.40
N ILE A 35 15.19 11.98 15.18
CA ILE A 35 14.13 12.65 15.94
C ILE A 35 12.77 12.39 15.30
N ASN A 36 12.71 12.38 13.97
CA ASN A 36 11.45 12.27 13.26
C ASN A 36 11.64 11.57 11.91
N SER A 37 10.65 10.78 11.51
CA SER A 37 10.55 10.15 10.20
C SER A 37 9.07 10.13 9.80
N ASN A 38 8.66 11.06 8.95
CA ASN A 38 7.27 11.19 8.52
C ASN A 38 7.15 10.97 7.03
N SER A 39 6.14 10.21 6.62
CA SER A 39 5.68 10.13 5.23
C SER A 39 4.38 10.92 5.11
N GLN A 40 4.27 11.78 4.11
CA GLN A 40 3.06 12.57 3.86
C GLN A 40 2.26 12.02 2.68
N PRO A 41 0.92 11.98 2.79
CA PRO A 41 0.07 11.50 1.72
C PRO A 41 0.02 12.48 0.54
N ARG A 42 -0.49 12.01 -0.60
CA ARG A 42 -0.67 12.78 -1.83
C ARG A 42 -1.57 14.01 -1.64
N ASN A 43 -1.19 15.15 -2.23
CA ASN A 43 -1.76 16.49 -2.03
C ASN A 43 -1.72 16.98 -0.57
N PRO A 44 -0.55 17.04 0.08
CA PRO A 44 -0.48 17.56 1.43
C PRO A 44 -0.82 19.07 1.42
N VAL A 45 -1.70 19.48 2.34
CA VAL A 45 -1.81 20.89 2.71
C VAL A 45 -0.44 21.30 3.26
N MET A 46 0.27 22.15 2.51
CA MET A 46 1.59 22.63 2.89
C MET A 46 1.53 23.23 4.31
N SER A 47 2.24 22.60 5.25
CA SER A 47 2.16 22.98 6.66
C SER A 47 2.60 24.44 6.88
N ALA A 48 2.06 25.08 7.93
CA ALA A 48 2.51 26.42 8.34
C ALA A 48 4.02 26.47 8.70
N GLY A 49 4.63 25.31 8.99
CA GLY A 49 6.07 25.16 9.17
C GLY A 49 6.84 25.25 7.84
N TRP A 50 6.36 24.59 6.78
CA TRP A 50 6.93 24.69 5.44
C TRP A 50 6.89 26.12 4.89
N GLN A 51 5.75 26.79 5.05
CA GLN A 51 5.54 28.16 4.55
C GLN A 51 6.57 29.17 5.08
N ARG A 52 7.08 28.92 6.30
CA ARG A 52 8.06 29.77 7.02
C ARG A 52 9.48 29.18 7.03
N SER A 53 9.74 28.16 6.23
CA SER A 53 11.02 27.46 6.16
C SER A 53 12.02 28.18 5.24
N PRO A 54 13.32 28.18 5.57
CA PRO A 54 14.39 28.64 4.67
C PRO A 54 14.52 27.82 3.38
N LEU A 55 13.93 26.61 3.33
CA LEU A 55 13.94 25.76 2.12
C LEU A 55 12.94 26.22 1.07
N ARG A 56 11.81 26.81 1.46
CA ARG A 56 10.76 27.19 0.50
C ARG A 56 11.26 28.18 -0.56
N PRO A 57 11.94 29.29 -0.22
CA PRO A 57 12.48 30.21 -1.22
C PRO A 57 13.47 29.55 -2.18
N MET A 58 14.16 28.48 -1.75
CA MET A 58 15.04 27.73 -2.63
C MET A 58 14.28 27.05 -3.75
N ILE A 59 13.14 26.41 -3.46
CA ILE A 59 12.29 25.81 -4.49
C ILE A 59 11.63 26.90 -5.34
N THR A 60 10.98 27.87 -4.70
CA THR A 60 10.19 28.89 -5.44
C THR A 60 11.04 29.67 -6.43
N ASN A 61 12.32 29.89 -6.11
CA ASN A 61 13.23 30.69 -6.93
C ASN A 61 14.33 29.85 -7.60
N SER A 62 14.25 28.51 -7.56
CA SER A 62 15.26 27.61 -8.13
C SER A 62 16.70 27.91 -7.67
N ILE A 63 16.89 28.10 -6.36
CA ILE A 63 18.20 28.37 -5.76
C ILE A 63 18.82 27.05 -5.28
N PRO A 64 19.95 26.61 -5.85
CA PRO A 64 20.53 25.29 -5.54
C PRO A 64 21.17 25.22 -4.14
N GLU A 65 21.60 26.36 -3.59
CA GLU A 65 22.31 26.42 -2.32
C GLU A 65 22.04 27.74 -1.60
N THR A 66 21.81 27.68 -0.29
CA THR A 66 21.75 28.87 0.58
C THR A 66 22.53 28.63 1.85
N ARG A 67 23.11 29.70 2.40
CA ARG A 67 23.83 29.68 3.67
C ARG A 67 23.46 30.90 4.49
N TYR A 68 23.33 30.71 5.81
CA TYR A 68 23.02 31.76 6.76
C TYR A 68 23.92 31.65 7.99
N ASP A 69 24.56 32.75 8.35
CA ASP A 69 25.32 32.95 9.57
C ASP A 69 24.37 33.20 10.75
N LEU A 70 24.25 32.21 11.64
CA LEU A 70 23.34 32.30 12.79
C LEU A 70 23.92 33.11 13.95
N THR A 71 25.15 33.63 13.81
CA THR A 71 25.70 34.62 14.74
C THR A 71 25.31 36.05 14.37
N ASN A 72 24.80 36.26 13.14
CA ASN A 72 24.31 37.55 12.68
C ASN A 72 22.80 37.71 12.98
N PRO A 73 22.39 38.67 13.84
CA PRO A 73 20.97 38.89 14.18
C PRO A 73 20.07 39.15 12.97
N ASP A 74 20.56 39.84 11.94
CA ASP A 74 19.77 40.17 10.75
C ASP A 74 19.45 38.93 9.92
N GLU A 75 20.36 37.95 9.90
CA GLU A 75 20.14 36.67 9.21
C GLU A 75 19.18 35.78 9.99
N VAL A 76 19.31 35.75 11.31
CA VAL A 76 18.42 35.01 12.21
C VAL A 76 16.98 35.52 12.11
N ALA A 77 16.79 36.84 11.97
CA ALA A 77 15.47 37.44 11.84
C ALA A 77 14.71 37.04 10.55
N LYS A 78 15.39 36.50 9.53
CA LYS A 78 14.77 36.12 8.24
C LYS A 78 13.78 34.96 8.37
N PHE A 79 14.02 34.03 9.30
CA PHE A 79 13.19 32.84 9.48
C PHE A 79 13.02 32.51 10.96
N PRO A 80 11.77 32.31 11.46
CA PRO A 80 11.53 31.99 12.87
C PRO A 80 12.28 30.74 13.37
N LEU A 81 12.56 29.79 12.49
CA LEU A 81 13.30 28.57 12.83
C LEU A 81 14.76 28.86 13.27
N PHE A 82 15.35 29.95 12.81
CA PHE A 82 16.75 30.27 13.10
C PHE A 82 16.96 30.74 14.54
N SER A 83 15.97 31.39 15.18
CA SER A 83 16.07 31.72 16.61
C SER A 83 16.14 30.46 17.47
N ASP A 84 15.38 29.42 17.11
CA ASP A 84 15.40 28.14 17.81
C ASP A 84 16.75 27.42 17.64
N PHE A 85 17.35 27.50 16.45
CA PHE A 85 18.67 26.95 16.18
C PHE A 85 19.76 27.70 16.93
N GLN A 86 19.72 29.03 16.94
CA GLN A 86 20.65 29.87 17.68
C GLN A 86 20.55 29.62 19.20
N ALA A 87 19.33 29.50 19.75
CA ALA A 87 19.11 29.19 21.16
C ALA A 87 19.69 27.82 21.58
N ARG A 88 19.85 26.89 20.63
CA ARG A 88 20.50 25.57 20.83
C ARG A 88 22.00 25.60 20.55
N GLY A 89 22.59 26.77 20.35
CA GLY A 89 24.02 26.96 20.09
C GLY A 89 24.41 26.89 18.61
N GLY A 90 23.46 26.82 17.68
CA GLY A 90 23.74 26.83 16.24
C GLY A 90 24.40 28.13 15.79
N THR A 91 25.50 28.02 15.06
CA THR A 91 26.31 29.14 14.58
C THR A 91 26.23 29.35 13.07
N ASP A 92 25.90 28.32 12.29
CA ASP A 92 25.87 28.41 10.83
C ASP A 92 24.95 27.33 10.24
N TYR A 93 24.18 27.73 9.23
CA TYR A 93 23.18 26.92 8.56
C TYR A 93 23.43 26.92 7.05
N ILE A 94 23.46 25.75 6.43
CA ILE A 94 23.55 25.61 4.98
C ILE A 94 22.50 24.62 4.47
N ALA A 95 21.90 24.92 3.32
CA ALA A 95 20.93 24.06 2.68
C ALA A 95 21.24 23.86 1.20
N PHE A 96 20.91 22.68 0.70
CA PHE A 96 21.12 22.26 -0.68
C PHE A 96 19.82 21.76 -1.29
N LEU A 97 19.60 22.11 -2.55
CA LEU A 97 18.59 21.55 -3.43
C LEU A 97 19.31 20.76 -4.52
N ASN A 98 19.16 19.44 -4.51
CA ASN A 98 19.72 18.53 -5.50
C ASN A 98 18.60 18.02 -6.42
N PRO A 99 18.36 18.67 -7.56
CA PRO A 99 17.29 18.28 -8.48
C PRO A 99 17.61 16.96 -9.19
N PHE A 100 16.57 16.22 -9.57
CA PHE A 100 16.67 15.08 -10.46
C PHE A 100 16.43 15.48 -11.92
N GLY A 101 17.35 16.27 -12.46
CA GLY A 101 17.27 16.78 -13.82
C GLY A 101 17.60 18.27 -13.85
N ASP A 102 16.94 18.99 -14.75
CA ASP A 102 17.03 20.46 -14.81
C ASP A 102 16.44 21.10 -13.54
N LEU A 103 17.13 22.09 -12.98
CA LEU A 103 16.80 22.70 -11.68
C LEU A 103 15.45 23.42 -11.69
N GLU A 104 15.11 24.13 -12.76
CA GLU A 104 13.87 24.88 -12.84
C GLU A 104 12.67 23.94 -12.97
N THR A 105 12.79 22.96 -13.86
CA THR A 105 11.77 21.92 -14.06
C THR A 105 11.56 21.09 -12.79
N ALA A 106 12.66 20.67 -12.17
CA ALA A 106 12.64 19.94 -10.92
C ALA A 106 12.01 20.77 -9.80
N SER A 107 12.32 22.05 -9.67
CA SER A 107 11.76 22.89 -8.59
C SER A 107 10.24 23.05 -8.71
N ARG A 108 9.69 23.18 -9.94
CA ARG A 108 8.24 23.26 -10.16
C ARG A 108 7.51 21.98 -9.78
N HIS A 109 8.15 20.85 -10.04
CA HIS A 109 7.63 19.52 -9.75
C HIS A 109 8.11 18.96 -8.41
N TYR A 110 8.92 19.74 -7.67
CA TYR A 110 9.64 19.37 -6.45
C TYR A 110 10.48 18.08 -6.57
N ASP A 111 11.03 17.83 -7.76
CA ASP A 111 11.74 16.59 -8.13
C ASP A 111 13.22 16.65 -7.73
N GLY A 112 13.51 16.18 -6.53
CA GLY A 112 14.88 16.07 -6.05
C GLY A 112 14.99 15.76 -4.57
N VAL A 113 16.16 16.05 -4.02
CA VAL A 113 16.43 15.95 -2.59
C VAL A 113 16.86 17.32 -2.08
N MET A 114 16.15 17.80 -1.07
CA MET A 114 16.62 18.93 -0.28
C MET A 114 17.28 18.43 1.00
N SER A 115 18.17 19.25 1.54
CA SER A 115 18.80 18.95 2.83
C SER A 115 19.25 20.24 3.48
N SER A 116 19.28 20.25 4.81
CA SER A 116 19.81 21.34 5.60
C SER A 116 20.74 20.86 6.70
N TRP A 117 21.74 21.66 7.00
CA TRP A 117 22.88 21.27 7.80
C TRP A 117 23.18 22.41 8.77
N LEU A 118 23.30 22.07 10.05
CA LEU A 118 23.51 23.04 11.13
C LEU A 118 24.76 22.64 11.93
N THR A 119 25.62 23.60 12.20
CA THR A 119 26.78 23.42 13.09
C THR A 119 26.71 24.39 14.26
N ASP A 120 27.22 23.96 15.42
CA ASP A 120 27.45 24.80 16.61
C ASP A 120 28.94 25.18 16.77
N ARG A 121 29.77 24.84 15.77
CA ARG A 121 31.20 25.12 15.80
C ARG A 121 31.41 26.63 15.72
N LYS A 122 32.13 27.20 16.70
CA LYS A 122 32.54 28.61 16.66
C LYS A 122 33.20 28.94 15.31
N GLY A 123 32.66 29.93 14.59
CA GLY A 123 33.10 30.29 13.25
C GLY A 123 32.40 29.56 12.10
N GLY A 124 31.36 28.75 12.38
CA GLY A 124 30.54 28.09 11.37
C GLY A 124 31.26 26.99 10.61
N PHE A 125 30.75 26.60 9.44
CA PHE A 125 31.37 25.64 8.53
C PHE A 125 32.60 26.24 7.83
N GLU A 126 33.70 25.47 7.75
CA GLU A 126 34.85 25.81 6.91
C GLU A 126 34.56 25.52 5.44
N THR A 127 35.34 26.12 4.54
CA THR A 127 35.25 25.85 3.10
C THR A 127 35.38 24.36 2.77
N ARG A 128 36.25 23.62 3.49
CA ARG A 128 36.38 22.16 3.33
C ARG A 128 35.13 21.39 3.76
N ASP A 129 34.46 21.86 4.81
CA ASP A 129 33.25 21.22 5.33
C ASP A 129 32.13 21.36 4.29
N ILE A 130 31.96 22.56 3.74
CA ILE A 130 30.97 22.85 2.70
C ILE A 130 31.24 22.04 1.43
N ALA A 131 32.51 21.96 0.99
CA ALA A 131 32.88 21.15 -0.16
C ALA A 131 32.57 19.66 0.07
N ALA A 132 32.88 19.14 1.26
CA ALA A 132 32.55 17.76 1.64
C ALA A 132 31.03 17.52 1.66
N LEU A 133 30.25 18.48 2.21
CA LEU A 133 28.80 18.41 2.23
C LEU A 133 28.22 18.37 0.81
N ARG A 134 28.65 19.26 -0.10
CA ARG A 134 28.22 19.24 -1.52
C ARG A 134 28.47 17.86 -2.16
N HIS A 135 29.66 17.31 -1.96
CA HIS A 135 30.01 15.99 -2.48
C HIS A 135 29.19 14.84 -1.86
N LEU A 136 28.81 14.96 -0.58
CA LEU A 136 28.00 13.98 0.12
C LEU A 136 26.54 14.04 -0.35
N VAL A 137 25.93 15.22 -0.38
CA VAL A 137 24.50 15.39 -0.67
C VAL A 137 24.14 14.97 -2.08
N THR A 138 25.01 15.18 -3.07
CA THR A 138 24.75 14.74 -4.44
C THR A 138 24.74 13.21 -4.56
N ARG A 139 25.67 12.51 -3.89
CA ARG A 139 25.69 11.03 -3.88
C ARG A 139 24.52 10.47 -3.09
N PHE A 140 24.21 11.10 -1.96
CA PHE A 140 23.07 10.76 -1.14
C PHE A 140 21.76 10.93 -1.92
N ALA A 141 21.62 11.99 -2.72
CA ALA A 141 20.45 12.22 -3.57
C ALA A 141 20.30 11.10 -4.62
N ALA A 142 21.39 10.69 -5.26
CA ALA A 142 21.37 9.58 -6.22
C ALA A 142 20.94 8.24 -5.57
N ILE A 143 21.48 7.91 -4.39
CA ILE A 143 21.10 6.70 -3.65
C ILE A 143 19.63 6.77 -3.19
N SER A 144 19.19 7.93 -2.71
CA SER A 144 17.80 8.16 -2.30
C SER A 144 16.82 7.94 -3.45
N ARG A 145 17.19 8.38 -4.66
CA ARG A 145 16.39 8.14 -5.87
C ARG A 145 16.23 6.66 -6.17
N LEU A 146 17.31 5.88 -6.05
CA LEU A 146 17.29 4.44 -6.29
C LEU A 146 16.43 3.73 -5.25
N TYR A 147 16.67 4.00 -3.96
CA TYR A 147 15.91 3.42 -2.86
C TYR A 147 14.42 3.72 -2.96
N LYS A 148 14.05 4.97 -3.27
CA LYS A 148 12.64 5.34 -3.43
C LYS A 148 12.00 4.74 -4.68
N ARG A 149 12.75 4.54 -5.77
CA ARG A 149 12.23 3.84 -6.94
C ARG A 149 11.95 2.37 -6.64
N GLU A 150 12.84 1.72 -5.91
CA GLU A 150 12.68 0.33 -5.47
C GLU A 150 11.49 0.18 -4.53
N GLN A 151 11.39 1.05 -3.52
CA GLN A 151 10.23 1.10 -2.62
C GLN A 151 8.94 1.34 -3.40
N ALA A 152 8.92 2.32 -4.31
CA ALA A 152 7.70 2.64 -5.04
C ALA A 152 7.30 1.55 -6.03
N LEU A 153 8.26 0.80 -6.59
CA LEU A 153 7.98 -0.42 -7.36
C LEU A 153 7.33 -1.48 -6.47
N SER A 154 7.87 -1.72 -5.27
CA SER A 154 7.26 -2.64 -4.30
C SER A 154 5.83 -2.23 -3.96
N ASP A 155 5.62 -0.97 -3.57
CA ASP A 155 4.31 -0.45 -3.18
C ASP A 155 3.29 -0.56 -4.34
N VAL A 156 3.71 -0.38 -5.59
CA VAL A 156 2.87 -0.63 -6.78
C VAL A 156 2.53 -2.10 -6.89
N LEU A 157 3.53 -2.97 -6.85
CA LEU A 157 3.31 -4.40 -7.01
C LEU A 157 2.39 -4.91 -5.90
N ASP A 158 2.58 -4.48 -4.65
CA ASP A 158 1.71 -4.81 -3.52
C ASP A 158 0.28 -4.34 -3.76
N THR A 159 0.09 -3.11 -4.23
CA THR A 159 -1.25 -2.54 -4.50
C THR A 159 -2.00 -3.30 -5.59
N TYR A 160 -1.29 -3.75 -6.63
CA TYR A 160 -1.92 -4.33 -7.83
C TYR A 160 -1.93 -5.86 -7.85
N LEU A 161 -1.00 -6.52 -7.16
CA LEU A 161 -0.85 -7.98 -7.15
C LEU A 161 -1.12 -8.62 -5.79
N GLY A 162 -1.08 -7.84 -4.71
CA GLY A 162 -1.04 -8.36 -3.35
C GLY A 162 0.40 -8.72 -2.91
N PRO A 163 0.67 -8.76 -1.58
CA PRO A 163 2.03 -8.88 -1.05
C PRO A 163 2.79 -10.14 -1.48
N LEU A 164 2.12 -11.28 -1.61
CA LEU A 164 2.77 -12.55 -1.89
C LEU A 164 3.14 -12.64 -3.37
N ALA A 165 2.21 -12.29 -4.26
CA ALA A 165 2.50 -12.20 -5.69
C ALA A 165 3.55 -11.12 -6.00
N ALA A 166 3.49 -9.96 -5.33
CA ALA A 166 4.47 -8.89 -5.46
C ALA A 166 5.88 -9.36 -5.05
N THR A 167 6.01 -10.05 -3.92
CA THR A 167 7.28 -10.62 -3.45
C THR A 167 7.85 -11.62 -4.47
N GLN A 168 7.02 -12.53 -5.01
CA GLN A 168 7.50 -13.49 -6.01
C GLN A 168 7.99 -12.81 -7.29
N VAL A 169 7.30 -11.76 -7.74
CA VAL A 169 7.73 -10.95 -8.88
C VAL A 169 9.07 -10.28 -8.54
N LEU A 170 9.19 -9.56 -7.42
CA LEU A 170 10.45 -8.90 -7.03
C LEU A 170 11.63 -9.88 -6.90
N ASP A 171 11.39 -11.11 -6.42
CA ASP A 171 12.41 -12.16 -6.27
C ASP A 171 12.87 -12.81 -7.58
N GLY A 172 12.33 -12.38 -8.73
CA GLY A 172 12.78 -12.89 -10.02
C GLY A 172 11.94 -14.04 -10.58
N LYS A 173 10.88 -14.49 -9.90
CA LYS A 173 9.99 -15.56 -10.37
C LYS A 173 9.02 -15.01 -11.44
N HIS A 174 9.56 -14.73 -12.64
CA HIS A 174 8.84 -14.05 -13.72
C HIS A 174 8.53 -14.94 -14.93
N GLN A 175 8.94 -16.21 -14.96
CA GLN A 175 8.75 -17.03 -16.16
C GLN A 175 7.34 -17.61 -16.21
N ARG A 176 6.82 -17.74 -17.42
CA ARG A 176 5.53 -18.37 -17.66
C ARG A 176 5.61 -19.85 -17.30
N GLY A 177 4.71 -20.29 -16.41
CA GLY A 177 4.74 -21.66 -15.90
C GLY A 177 5.56 -21.81 -14.62
N ASP A 178 6.23 -20.75 -14.16
CA ASP A 178 6.65 -20.65 -12.76
C ASP A 178 5.38 -20.60 -11.92
N GLY A 179 5.17 -21.68 -11.18
CA GLY A 179 4.08 -21.82 -10.25
C GLY A 179 4.42 -22.93 -9.28
N GLU A 180 3.96 -22.76 -8.06
CA GLU A 180 4.10 -23.75 -7.01
C GLU A 180 2.73 -24.31 -6.65
N LYS A 181 2.75 -25.61 -6.33
CA LYS A 181 1.56 -26.25 -5.78
C LYS A 181 1.45 -25.82 -4.32
N ILE A 182 0.39 -25.09 -3.99
CA ILE A 182 0.08 -24.70 -2.62
C ILE A 182 -1.25 -25.31 -2.19
N GLU A 183 -1.39 -25.49 -0.89
CA GLU A 183 -2.67 -25.77 -0.26
C GLU A 183 -3.23 -24.44 0.27
N ALA A 184 -4.53 -24.21 0.06
CA ALA A 184 -5.17 -22.96 0.43
C ALA A 184 -6.68 -23.13 0.64
N VAL A 185 -7.24 -22.27 1.49
CA VAL A 185 -8.69 -22.01 1.50
C VAL A 185 -8.97 -20.91 0.47
N ILE A 186 -9.82 -21.21 -0.49
CA ILE A 186 -10.18 -20.35 -1.61
C ILE A 186 -11.50 -19.68 -1.30
N TRP A 187 -11.55 -18.39 -1.55
CA TRP A 187 -12.68 -17.53 -1.26
C TRP A 187 -13.04 -16.75 -2.53
N ILE A 188 -14.24 -16.96 -3.06
CA ILE A 188 -14.73 -16.24 -4.25
C ILE A 188 -16.00 -15.49 -3.89
N CYS A 189 -16.05 -14.22 -4.25
CA CYS A 189 -17.21 -13.37 -4.02
C CYS A 189 -17.70 -12.69 -5.31
N ASP A 190 -18.98 -12.33 -5.29
CA ASP A 190 -19.71 -11.66 -6.37
C ASP A 190 -20.78 -10.74 -5.76
N LEU A 191 -20.93 -9.52 -6.31
CA LEU A 191 -22.00 -8.59 -5.95
C LEU A 191 -23.30 -8.95 -6.68
N ARG A 192 -24.38 -9.20 -5.93
CA ARG A 192 -25.66 -9.55 -6.58
C ARG A 192 -26.33 -8.35 -7.22
N GLY A 193 -26.81 -8.56 -8.44
CA GLY A 193 -27.53 -7.53 -9.17
C GLY A 193 -26.64 -6.38 -9.64
N SER A 194 -25.32 -6.56 -9.65
CA SER A 194 -24.33 -5.60 -10.15
C SER A 194 -24.71 -4.98 -11.49
N SER A 195 -25.10 -5.78 -12.49
CA SER A 195 -25.46 -5.26 -13.81
C SER A 195 -26.67 -4.32 -13.74
N ALA A 196 -27.69 -4.66 -12.93
CA ALA A 196 -28.85 -3.80 -12.74
C ALA A 196 -28.50 -2.50 -12.01
N LEU A 197 -27.55 -2.55 -11.07
CA LEU A 197 -27.01 -1.36 -10.40
C LEU A 197 -26.23 -0.48 -11.40
N ALA A 198 -25.39 -1.09 -12.23
CA ALA A 198 -24.61 -0.39 -13.25
C ALA A 198 -25.50 0.31 -14.29
N ASP A 199 -26.62 -0.31 -14.67
CA ASP A 199 -27.60 0.27 -15.61
C ASP A 199 -28.42 1.40 -14.98
N ALA A 200 -28.69 1.32 -13.67
CA ALA A 200 -29.54 2.28 -12.96
C ALA A 200 -28.79 3.50 -12.40
N MET A 201 -27.46 3.43 -12.29
CA MET A 201 -26.64 4.45 -11.63
C MET A 201 -25.74 5.19 -12.61
N GLU A 202 -25.43 6.45 -12.29
CA GLU A 202 -24.36 7.15 -13.00
C GLU A 202 -23.00 6.47 -12.73
N LYS A 203 -22.16 6.39 -13.76
CA LYS A 203 -20.86 5.69 -13.71
C LYS A 203 -20.00 6.06 -12.49
N PRO A 204 -19.81 7.35 -12.12
CA PRO A 204 -19.02 7.69 -10.93
C PRO A 204 -19.64 7.17 -9.63
N ALA A 205 -20.97 7.20 -9.52
CA ALA A 205 -21.68 6.72 -8.33
C ALA A 205 -21.62 5.18 -8.23
N TYR A 206 -21.75 4.47 -9.35
CA TYR A 206 -21.59 3.02 -9.39
C TYR A 206 -20.17 2.59 -8.99
N LEU A 207 -19.14 3.24 -9.52
CA LEU A 207 -17.75 2.94 -9.17
C LEU A 207 -17.46 3.21 -7.69
N ALA A 208 -17.99 4.29 -7.13
CA ALA A 208 -17.85 4.57 -5.70
C ALA A 208 -18.54 3.50 -4.83
N LEU A 209 -19.74 3.06 -5.23
CA LEU A 209 -20.46 1.97 -4.55
C LEU A 209 -19.69 0.64 -4.63
N LEU A 210 -19.16 0.31 -5.81
CA LEU A 210 -18.41 -0.91 -6.04
C LEU A 210 -17.11 -0.94 -5.22
N ASN A 211 -16.40 0.18 -5.12
CA ASN A 211 -15.21 0.28 -4.29
C ASN A 211 -15.55 0.11 -2.80
N GLN A 212 -16.62 0.74 -2.30
CA GLN A 212 -17.06 0.56 -0.91
C GLN A 212 -17.46 -0.89 -0.61
N PHE A 213 -18.10 -1.55 -1.58
CA PHE A 213 -18.43 -2.98 -1.50
C PHE A 213 -17.16 -3.83 -1.38
N PHE A 214 -16.17 -3.57 -2.22
CA PHE A 214 -14.88 -4.27 -2.15
C PHE A 214 -14.20 -4.02 -0.81
N GLU A 215 -14.02 -2.77 -0.39
CA GLU A 215 -13.40 -2.39 0.90
C GLU A 215 -14.00 -3.17 2.08
N CYS A 216 -15.33 -3.26 2.18
CA CYS A 216 -16.00 -3.99 3.26
C CYS A 216 -15.55 -5.47 3.38
N LEU A 217 -15.34 -6.14 2.25
CA LEU A 217 -15.04 -7.56 2.18
C LEU A 217 -13.53 -7.84 2.12
N THR A 218 -12.77 -7.06 1.33
CA THR A 218 -11.33 -7.23 1.16
C THR A 218 -10.58 -6.87 2.42
N ASP A 219 -11.00 -5.83 3.15
CA ASP A 219 -10.38 -5.47 4.43
C ASP A 219 -10.58 -6.59 5.47
N ALA A 220 -11.76 -7.23 5.47
CA ALA A 220 -12.04 -8.36 6.34
C ALA A 220 -11.18 -9.59 5.98
N VAL A 221 -10.92 -9.83 4.69
CA VAL A 221 -10.00 -10.88 4.23
C VAL A 221 -8.57 -10.60 4.69
N MET A 222 -8.07 -9.38 4.44
CA MET A 222 -6.70 -8.99 4.79
C MET A 222 -6.46 -8.99 6.30
N LEU A 223 -7.44 -8.57 7.11
CA LEU A 223 -7.35 -8.55 8.57
C LEU A 223 -7.19 -9.96 9.16
N GLU A 224 -7.77 -10.96 8.51
CA GLU A 224 -7.69 -12.38 8.91
C GLU A 224 -6.49 -13.10 8.26
N GLY A 225 -5.57 -12.37 7.62
CA GLY A 225 -4.37 -12.92 7.00
C GLY A 225 -4.59 -13.57 5.63
N GLY A 226 -5.73 -13.33 5.00
CA GLY A 226 -5.99 -13.72 3.62
C GLY A 226 -5.43 -12.71 2.62
N GLU A 227 -5.38 -13.11 1.36
CA GLU A 227 -4.85 -12.29 0.27
C GLU A 227 -5.82 -12.23 -0.90
N VAL A 228 -6.10 -11.02 -1.38
CA VAL A 228 -6.92 -10.77 -2.57
C VAL A 228 -6.03 -10.83 -3.80
N LEU A 229 -6.23 -11.84 -4.63
CA LEU A 229 -5.37 -12.06 -5.81
C LEU A 229 -5.82 -11.23 -7.00
N LYS A 230 -7.14 -11.14 -7.23
CA LYS A 230 -7.67 -10.34 -8.33
C LYS A 230 -9.14 -10.00 -8.19
N TYR A 231 -9.48 -8.85 -8.77
CA TYR A 231 -10.85 -8.43 -9.05
C TYR A 231 -11.32 -9.01 -10.38
N MET A 232 -12.55 -9.52 -10.41
CA MET A 232 -13.19 -10.17 -11.55
C MET A 232 -14.57 -9.55 -11.77
N GLY A 233 -14.62 -8.43 -12.50
CA GLY A 233 -15.86 -7.67 -12.67
C GLY A 233 -16.30 -7.05 -11.34
N ASP A 234 -17.42 -7.54 -10.83
CA ASP A 234 -18.08 -7.14 -9.58
C ASP A 234 -17.83 -8.12 -8.41
N GLY A 235 -16.89 -9.03 -8.62
CA GLY A 235 -16.41 -10.00 -7.64
C GLY A 235 -14.90 -9.96 -7.48
N PHE A 236 -14.40 -10.81 -6.58
CA PHE A 236 -12.96 -11.02 -6.43
C PHE A 236 -12.63 -12.45 -5.97
N LEU A 237 -11.40 -12.84 -6.22
CA LEU A 237 -10.79 -14.09 -5.78
C LEU A 237 -9.76 -13.78 -4.69
N ALA A 238 -9.91 -14.45 -3.56
CA ALA A 238 -8.96 -14.42 -2.46
C ALA A 238 -8.56 -15.83 -2.04
N ILE A 239 -7.42 -15.93 -1.35
CA ILE A 239 -6.93 -17.17 -0.77
C ILE A 239 -6.46 -16.95 0.67
N PHE A 240 -6.51 -18.00 1.46
CA PHE A 240 -5.84 -18.11 2.75
C PHE A 240 -4.83 -19.27 2.61
N PRO A 241 -3.57 -18.98 2.27
CA PRO A 241 -2.56 -20.00 2.04
C PRO A 241 -2.19 -20.70 3.36
N THR A 242 -1.98 -22.02 3.32
CA THR A 242 -1.62 -22.81 4.50
C THR A 242 -0.13 -23.12 4.60
N ASN A 243 0.64 -22.81 3.54
CA ASN A 243 2.05 -23.18 3.46
C ASN A 243 2.98 -22.32 4.36
N ASP A 244 2.54 -21.14 4.82
CA ASP A 244 3.37 -20.17 5.54
C ASP A 244 2.88 -19.81 6.96
N GLY A 245 2.14 -20.72 7.62
CA GLY A 245 1.95 -20.64 9.09
C GLY A 245 0.55 -20.92 9.62
N LEU A 246 -0.50 -20.88 8.78
CA LEU A 246 -1.84 -21.31 9.17
C LEU A 246 -2.04 -22.78 8.82
N SER A 247 -2.41 -23.59 9.80
CA SER A 247 -2.97 -24.91 9.52
C SER A 247 -4.30 -24.80 8.77
N ILE A 248 -4.71 -25.86 8.08
CA ILE A 248 -6.00 -25.91 7.35
C ILE A 248 -7.18 -25.47 8.24
N PRO A 249 -7.29 -25.91 9.51
CA PRO A 249 -8.34 -25.43 10.41
C PRO A 249 -8.28 -23.92 10.67
N GLU A 250 -7.09 -23.37 10.88
CA GLU A 250 -6.91 -21.94 11.17
C GLU A 250 -7.25 -21.08 9.94
N ALA A 251 -6.79 -21.49 8.75
CA ALA A 251 -7.13 -20.82 7.49
C ALA A 251 -8.64 -20.91 7.19
N GLY A 252 -9.26 -22.06 7.46
CA GLY A 252 -10.71 -22.23 7.32
C GLY A 252 -11.51 -21.33 8.26
N ALA A 253 -11.10 -21.25 9.54
CA ALA A 253 -11.72 -20.39 10.53
C ALA A 253 -11.52 -18.90 10.19
N ALA A 254 -10.32 -18.51 9.74
CA ALA A 254 -10.02 -17.17 9.26
C ALA A 254 -10.91 -16.77 8.07
N ALA A 255 -11.04 -17.64 7.07
CA ALA A 255 -11.90 -17.39 5.91
C ALA A 255 -13.39 -17.20 6.28
N VAL A 256 -13.88 -18.00 7.23
CA VAL A 256 -15.27 -17.89 7.72
C VAL A 256 -15.47 -16.61 8.54
N ARG A 257 -14.54 -16.28 9.44
CA ARG A 257 -14.59 -15.01 10.20
C ARG A 257 -14.54 -13.80 9.27
N ALA A 258 -13.65 -13.81 8.27
CA ALA A 258 -13.57 -12.77 7.24
C ALA A 258 -14.91 -12.58 6.52
N ALA A 259 -15.56 -13.68 6.12
CA ALA A 259 -16.87 -13.63 5.47
C ALA A 259 -17.96 -13.05 6.40
N GLN A 260 -17.98 -13.43 7.68
CA GLN A 260 -18.92 -12.90 8.67
C GLN A 260 -18.69 -11.41 8.95
N ASN A 261 -17.44 -11.01 9.20
CA ASN A 261 -17.05 -9.62 9.44
C ASN A 261 -17.35 -8.74 8.22
N GLY A 262 -17.02 -9.22 7.02
CA GLY A 262 -17.34 -8.53 5.77
C GLY A 262 -18.85 -8.36 5.56
N ALA A 263 -19.64 -9.38 5.91
CA ALA A 263 -21.11 -9.29 5.88
C ALA A 263 -21.65 -8.23 6.85
N GLN A 264 -21.05 -8.12 8.05
CA GLN A 264 -21.41 -7.11 9.06
C GLN A 264 -21.04 -5.71 8.59
N ASN A 265 -19.82 -5.52 8.06
CA ASN A 265 -19.36 -4.26 7.49
C ASN A 265 -20.29 -3.78 6.37
N LEU A 266 -20.66 -4.69 5.46
CA LEU A 266 -21.56 -4.38 4.37
C LEU A 266 -22.99 -4.08 4.83
N ALA A 267 -23.47 -4.74 5.89
CA ALA A 267 -24.77 -4.45 6.48
C ALA A 267 -24.81 -3.08 7.17
N ALA A 268 -23.67 -2.63 7.71
CA ALA A 268 -23.51 -1.31 8.31
C ALA A 268 -23.35 -0.19 7.25
N LEU A 269 -23.03 -0.54 5.99
CA LEU A 269 -22.89 0.42 4.92
C LEU A 269 -24.24 1.06 4.56
N HIS A 270 -24.39 2.34 4.86
CA HIS A 270 -25.54 3.14 4.43
C HIS A 270 -25.39 3.54 2.96
N SER A 271 -25.80 2.67 2.05
CA SER A 271 -25.84 2.97 0.62
C SER A 271 -27.18 3.57 0.18
N LYS A 272 -27.12 4.55 -0.73
CA LYS A 272 -28.31 5.07 -1.44
C LYS A 272 -28.99 4.00 -2.31
N ALA A 273 -28.27 2.94 -2.67
CA ALA A 273 -28.80 1.79 -3.41
C ALA A 273 -29.54 0.77 -2.51
N GLY A 274 -29.63 1.04 -1.20
CA GLY A 274 -30.21 0.12 -0.23
C GLY A 274 -29.23 -0.97 0.20
N ARG A 275 -29.76 -2.05 0.77
CA ARG A 275 -28.95 -3.15 1.29
C ARG A 275 -28.36 -3.97 0.14
N LEU A 276 -27.04 -3.89 -0.01
CA LEU A 276 -26.32 -4.71 -0.98
C LEU A 276 -26.40 -6.19 -0.60
N GLN A 277 -26.49 -7.04 -1.62
CA GLN A 277 -26.47 -8.49 -1.47
C GLN A 277 -25.25 -9.04 -2.17
N PHE A 278 -24.72 -10.14 -1.65
CA PHE A 278 -23.50 -10.74 -2.16
C PHE A 278 -23.60 -12.26 -2.08
N GLY A 279 -22.66 -12.95 -2.71
CA GLY A 279 -22.47 -14.38 -2.57
C GLY A 279 -21.00 -14.69 -2.36
N VAL A 280 -20.67 -15.46 -1.32
CA VAL A 280 -19.34 -15.98 -1.04
C VAL A 280 -19.35 -17.50 -1.12
N GLY A 281 -18.42 -18.07 -1.87
CA GLY A 281 -18.11 -19.50 -1.87
C GLY A 281 -16.73 -19.75 -1.25
N ILE A 282 -16.68 -20.63 -0.25
CA ILE A 282 -15.44 -20.99 0.46
C ILE A 282 -15.16 -22.49 0.30
N HIS A 283 -13.97 -22.83 -0.19
CA HIS A 283 -13.55 -24.21 -0.36
C HIS A 283 -12.05 -24.38 -0.12
N HIS A 284 -11.66 -25.53 0.43
CA HIS A 284 -10.26 -25.88 0.66
C HIS A 284 -9.75 -26.91 -0.34
N GLY A 285 -8.56 -26.68 -0.89
CA GLY A 285 -7.84 -27.72 -1.63
C GLY A 285 -6.57 -27.22 -2.32
N ASP A 286 -5.92 -28.16 -3.01
CA ASP A 286 -4.72 -27.90 -3.80
C ASP A 286 -4.97 -26.96 -4.98
N VAL A 287 -4.07 -26.00 -5.15
CA VAL A 287 -4.03 -25.08 -6.29
C VAL A 287 -2.62 -24.90 -6.82
N MET A 288 -2.52 -24.59 -8.11
CA MET A 288 -1.29 -24.09 -8.70
C MET A 288 -1.32 -22.57 -8.60
N PHE A 289 -0.40 -22.00 -7.81
CA PHE A 289 -0.25 -20.57 -7.62
C PHE A 289 0.97 -20.08 -8.40
N GLY A 290 0.79 -19.09 -9.28
CA GLY A 290 1.90 -18.63 -10.11
C GLY A 290 1.50 -17.72 -11.28
N ASN A 291 2.46 -17.51 -12.17
CA ASN A 291 2.31 -16.69 -13.37
C ASN A 291 1.51 -17.42 -14.46
N ILE A 292 0.30 -16.97 -14.71
CA ILE A 292 -0.62 -17.54 -15.71
C ILE A 292 -0.93 -16.48 -16.77
N GLY A 293 -0.78 -16.81 -18.05
CA GLY A 293 -1.18 -15.88 -19.10
C GLY A 293 -0.39 -16.02 -20.40
N ALA A 294 -0.33 -14.92 -21.15
CA ALA A 294 0.39 -14.80 -22.42
C ALA A 294 1.77 -14.17 -22.21
N LYS A 295 2.65 -14.27 -23.22
CA LYS A 295 4.05 -13.81 -23.13
C LYS A 295 4.23 -12.35 -22.68
N THR A 296 3.29 -11.48 -23.01
CA THR A 296 3.34 -10.04 -22.71
C THR A 296 2.37 -9.61 -21.60
N ARG A 297 1.60 -10.55 -21.05
CA ARG A 297 0.58 -10.29 -20.03
C ARG A 297 0.39 -11.53 -19.16
N LEU A 298 1.01 -11.49 -17.99
CA LEU A 298 0.87 -12.49 -16.95
C LEU A 298 -0.10 -11.96 -15.88
N ASP A 299 -0.86 -12.88 -15.30
CA ASP A 299 -1.73 -12.70 -14.14
C ASP A 299 -1.21 -13.63 -13.05
N PHE A 300 -0.89 -13.09 -11.88
CA PHE A 300 -0.46 -13.89 -10.74
C PHE A 300 -1.70 -14.37 -10.01
N SER A 301 -2.01 -15.65 -10.10
CA SER A 301 -3.29 -16.18 -9.61
C SER A 301 -3.17 -17.65 -9.24
N VAL A 302 -4.21 -18.17 -8.60
CA VAL A 302 -4.41 -19.60 -8.44
C VAL A 302 -5.24 -20.18 -9.60
N ILE A 303 -4.90 -21.41 -10.01
CA ILE A 303 -5.74 -22.26 -10.87
C ILE A 303 -5.82 -23.66 -10.29
N GLY A 304 -6.95 -24.33 -10.52
CA GLY A 304 -7.12 -25.73 -10.15
C GLY A 304 -8.57 -26.13 -9.92
N PRO A 305 -8.84 -27.43 -9.73
CA PRO A 305 -10.18 -27.92 -9.44
C PRO A 305 -10.82 -27.27 -8.20
N ALA A 306 -10.01 -26.91 -7.19
CA ALA A 306 -10.49 -26.27 -5.98
C ALA A 306 -11.04 -24.85 -6.25
N VAL A 307 -10.43 -24.08 -7.17
CA VAL A 307 -10.93 -22.75 -7.57
C VAL A 307 -12.29 -22.86 -8.26
N ASN A 308 -12.42 -23.84 -9.17
CA ASN A 308 -13.70 -24.13 -9.84
C ASN A 308 -14.79 -24.54 -8.84
N THR A 309 -14.40 -25.23 -7.76
CA THR A 309 -15.32 -25.63 -6.69
C THR A 309 -15.82 -24.42 -5.91
N ALA A 310 -14.92 -23.55 -5.46
CA ALA A 310 -15.28 -22.30 -4.78
C ALA A 310 -16.21 -21.42 -5.64
N SER A 311 -15.94 -21.32 -6.94
CA SER A 311 -16.76 -20.54 -7.88
C SER A 311 -18.19 -21.11 -7.98
N ARG A 312 -18.32 -22.44 -8.07
CA ARG A 312 -19.64 -23.09 -8.08
C ARG A 312 -20.39 -22.92 -6.76
N LEU A 313 -19.69 -22.95 -5.62
CA LEU A 313 -20.30 -22.65 -4.32
C LEU A 313 -20.81 -21.21 -4.29
N GLN A 314 -20.00 -20.25 -4.75
CA GLN A 314 -20.40 -18.85 -4.84
C GLN A 314 -21.65 -18.70 -5.72
N ASP A 315 -21.70 -19.32 -6.90
CA ASP A 315 -22.90 -19.28 -7.76
C ASP A 315 -24.13 -19.90 -7.10
N LEU A 316 -23.95 -21.00 -6.36
CA LEU A 316 -25.04 -21.68 -5.66
C LEU A 316 -25.70 -20.81 -4.59
N THR A 317 -24.99 -19.81 -4.06
CA THR A 317 -25.55 -18.83 -3.11
C THR A 317 -26.81 -18.17 -3.69
N LYS A 318 -26.85 -17.93 -5.01
CA LYS A 318 -27.97 -17.30 -5.72
C LYS A 318 -29.23 -18.18 -5.65
N VAL A 319 -29.06 -19.48 -5.83
CA VAL A 319 -30.16 -20.47 -5.79
C VAL A 319 -30.67 -20.67 -4.37
N LEU A 320 -29.75 -20.81 -3.41
CA LEU A 320 -30.07 -21.06 -1.99
C LEU A 320 -30.49 -19.79 -1.24
N LYS A 321 -30.33 -18.61 -1.85
CA LYS A 321 -30.63 -17.30 -1.26
C LYS A 321 -29.89 -17.02 0.05
N THR A 322 -28.71 -17.62 0.24
CA THR A 322 -27.81 -17.35 1.38
C THR A 322 -26.67 -16.44 0.94
N GLY A 323 -25.99 -15.74 1.86
CA GLY A 323 -24.84 -14.89 1.51
C GLY A 323 -23.51 -15.64 1.45
N ILE A 324 -23.36 -16.71 2.24
CA ILE A 324 -22.11 -17.45 2.42
C ILE A 324 -22.42 -18.94 2.25
N LEU A 325 -21.59 -19.63 1.48
CA LEU A 325 -21.62 -21.09 1.36
C LEU A 325 -20.21 -21.64 1.51
N VAL A 326 -20.09 -22.68 2.33
CA VAL A 326 -18.83 -23.30 2.71
C VAL A 326 -18.93 -24.80 2.43
N SER A 327 -17.89 -25.38 1.83
CA SER A 327 -17.83 -26.85 1.69
C SER A 327 -17.60 -27.53 3.05
N ASP A 328 -18.11 -28.75 3.20
CA ASP A 328 -17.90 -29.58 4.39
C ASP A 328 -16.44 -29.65 4.86
N CYS A 329 -15.49 -29.66 3.92
CA CYS A 329 -14.08 -29.85 4.21
C CYS A 329 -13.47 -28.67 4.99
N VAL A 330 -14.11 -27.50 4.91
CA VAL A 330 -13.78 -26.30 5.69
C VAL A 330 -14.65 -26.24 6.95
N ALA A 331 -15.96 -26.47 6.80
CA ALA A 331 -16.93 -26.34 7.90
C ALA A 331 -16.62 -27.24 9.10
N ARG A 332 -16.14 -28.47 8.85
CA ARG A 332 -15.76 -29.42 9.91
C ARG A 332 -14.63 -28.94 10.84
N HIS A 333 -13.92 -27.89 10.45
CA HIS A 333 -12.81 -27.33 11.22
C HIS A 333 -13.20 -26.04 11.97
N VAL A 334 -14.45 -25.61 11.86
CA VAL A 334 -14.94 -24.36 12.44
C VAL A 334 -16.17 -24.66 13.28
N ASP A 335 -16.04 -24.43 14.59
CA ASP A 335 -17.07 -24.74 15.58
C ASP A 335 -18.11 -23.62 15.68
N ILE A 336 -19.09 -23.65 14.77
CA ILE A 336 -20.24 -22.73 14.72
C ILE A 336 -21.51 -23.48 14.32
N GLY A 337 -22.67 -22.83 14.48
CA GLY A 337 -23.97 -23.39 14.12
C GLY A 337 -24.17 -23.46 12.60
N TRP A 338 -23.90 -24.62 12.00
CA TRP A 338 -24.05 -24.83 10.56
C TRP A 338 -25.46 -25.24 10.15
N HIS A 339 -25.97 -24.64 9.07
CA HIS A 339 -27.17 -25.12 8.38
C HIS A 339 -26.78 -25.84 7.09
N GLU A 340 -27.17 -27.12 6.99
CA GLU A 340 -26.84 -27.99 5.87
C GLU A 340 -27.86 -27.87 4.73
N PHE A 341 -27.35 -27.76 3.49
CA PHE A 341 -28.17 -27.87 2.28
C PHE A 341 -27.77 -29.13 1.50
N PRO A 342 -28.66 -30.14 1.39
CA PRO A 342 -28.40 -31.34 0.62
C PRO A 342 -28.55 -31.07 -0.88
N GLN A 343 -27.61 -30.35 -1.48
CA GLN A 343 -27.57 -30.11 -2.92
C GLN A 343 -26.33 -30.73 -3.55
N LYS A 344 -26.52 -31.47 -4.66
CA LYS A 344 -25.40 -31.93 -5.49
C LYS A 344 -24.89 -30.76 -6.31
N VAL A 345 -23.69 -30.28 -6.02
CA VAL A 345 -23.03 -29.26 -6.84
C VAL A 345 -22.48 -29.91 -8.12
N PRO A 346 -22.89 -29.48 -9.32
CA PRO A 346 -22.44 -30.09 -10.58
C PRO A 346 -20.92 -30.03 -10.75
N GLY A 347 -20.30 -31.18 -11.08
CA GLY A 347 -18.88 -31.29 -11.41
C GLY A 347 -17.93 -31.45 -10.23
N LEU A 348 -18.44 -31.65 -9.00
CA LEU A 348 -17.65 -32.12 -7.86
C LEU A 348 -17.70 -33.64 -7.80
N LYS A 349 -16.54 -34.30 -7.65
CA LYS A 349 -16.46 -35.77 -7.53
C LYS A 349 -16.90 -36.18 -6.12
N GLY A 350 -18.21 -36.37 -5.94
CA GLY A 350 -18.82 -36.82 -4.68
C GLY A 350 -19.86 -35.83 -4.15
N PRO A 351 -20.68 -36.22 -3.17
CA PRO A 351 -21.53 -35.26 -2.46
C PRO A 351 -20.63 -34.26 -1.74
N VAL A 352 -20.67 -33.00 -2.13
CA VAL A 352 -20.12 -31.91 -1.31
C VAL A 352 -21.29 -31.35 -0.55
N THR A 353 -21.29 -31.62 0.76
CA THR A 353 -22.26 -31.00 1.64
C THR A 353 -21.90 -29.52 1.72
N VAL A 354 -22.89 -28.67 1.46
CA VAL A 354 -22.70 -27.22 1.51
C VAL A 354 -23.41 -26.68 2.73
N LEU A 355 -22.70 -25.85 3.50
CA LEU A 355 -23.19 -25.32 4.76
C LEU A 355 -23.13 -23.79 4.75
N THR A 356 -24.06 -23.16 5.46
CA THR A 356 -24.00 -21.74 5.81
C THR A 356 -23.79 -21.59 7.32
N PRO A 357 -22.94 -20.64 7.75
CA PRO A 357 -22.80 -20.29 9.16
C PRO A 357 -24.06 -19.64 9.73
#